data_AF-A0A7Z9K5V6-F1
#
_entry.id   AF-A0A7Z9K5V6-F1
#
_cell.length_a   1.000
_cell.length_b   1.000
_cell.length_c   1.000
_cell.angle_alpha   90.00
_cell.angle_beta   90.00
_cell.angle_gamma   90.00
#
_symmetry.space_group_name_H-M   'P 1'
#
loop_
_entity.id
_entity.type
_entity.pdbx_description
1 polymer ?
#
loop_
_entity_poly.entity_id
_entity_poly.type
_entity_poly.pdbx_seq_one_letter_code
_entity_poly.pdbx_strand_id
1 'polypeptide(L)'
;MSKKKDWKGTESVARSAAQHERKREYDAMSPEEKKAAQRRQFVGFLKMFQGEAPIIHIDGKAQEHNPMCKEEADLHMACFDGEVEVTPKVKLQFAQYEAMRFPNSKKIQAKLWKAMQEVEEE
;
A
#
# COMPACT_ATOMS: atom_id res chain seq x y z
N MET A 1 26.19 -23.07 -1.54
CA MET A 1 26.98 -21.84 -1.32
C MET A 1 26.01 -20.67 -1.17
N SER A 2 25.83 -20.18 0.06
CA SER A 2 24.75 -19.23 0.43
C SER A 2 25.18 -17.78 0.18
N LYS A 3 24.44 -17.05 -0.67
CA LYS A 3 24.63 -15.62 -1.01
C LYS A 3 24.37 -14.64 0.16
N LYS A 4 24.22 -15.13 1.40
CA LYS A 4 23.87 -14.31 2.56
C LYS A 4 25.06 -13.61 3.23
N LYS A 5 26.31 -13.89 2.85
CA LYS A 5 27.49 -13.34 3.53
C LYS A 5 27.96 -11.97 3.04
N ASP A 6 27.40 -11.43 1.95
CA ASP A 6 27.88 -10.17 1.33
C ASP A 6 26.94 -8.97 1.53
N TRP A 7 25.92 -9.08 2.38
CA TRP A 7 25.04 -7.94 2.68
C TRP A 7 25.73 -6.98 3.65
N LYS A 8 26.30 -5.89 3.12
CA LYS A 8 26.98 -4.82 3.88
C LYS A 8 26.04 -3.82 4.60
N GLY A 9 24.79 -4.22 4.85
CA GLY A 9 23.76 -3.29 5.34
C GLY A 9 23.37 -2.26 4.28
N THR A 10 22.31 -1.50 4.56
CA THR A 10 22.00 -0.27 3.83
C THR A 10 22.89 0.82 4.41
N GLU A 11 23.92 1.25 3.67
CA GLU A 11 24.62 2.50 3.98
C GLU A 11 23.57 3.61 4.13
N SER A 12 23.66 4.40 5.20
CA SER A 12 22.75 5.52 5.38
C SER A 12 22.93 6.48 4.21
N VAL A 13 21.96 6.52 3.29
CA VAL A 13 22.01 7.45 2.17
C VAL A 13 21.96 8.87 2.75
N ALA A 14 23.09 9.57 2.68
CA ALA A 14 23.18 10.96 3.09
C ALA A 14 22.14 11.76 2.28
N ARG A 15 21.27 12.49 2.99
CA ARG A 15 20.23 13.27 2.33
C ARG A 15 20.87 14.45 1.62
N SER A 16 20.39 14.74 0.42
CA SER A 16 20.78 15.98 -0.27
C SER A 16 20.22 17.20 0.47
N ALA A 17 20.77 18.39 0.22
CA ALA A 17 20.29 19.63 0.82
C ALA A 17 18.77 19.84 0.58
N ALA A 18 18.30 19.55 -0.64
CA ALA A 18 16.89 19.64 -1.01
C ALA A 18 15.99 18.61 -0.29
N GLN A 19 16.54 17.45 0.12
CA GLN A 19 15.81 16.48 0.94
C GLN A 19 15.74 16.91 2.40
N HIS A 20 16.80 17.56 2.91
CA HIS A 20 16.79 18.16 4.23
C HIS A 20 15.79 19.32 4.31
N GLU A 21 15.73 20.17 3.30
CA GLU A 21 14.79 21.28 3.19
C GLU A 21 13.33 20.79 3.17
N ARG A 22 12.99 19.87 2.26
CA ARG A 22 11.65 19.26 2.21
C ARG A 22 11.24 18.59 3.51
N LYS A 23 12.18 17.97 4.23
CA LYS A 23 11.88 17.43 5.56
C LYS A 23 11.57 18.55 6.56
N ARG A 24 12.34 19.65 6.58
CA ARG A 24 12.07 20.77 7.48
C ARG A 24 10.71 21.41 7.19
N GLU A 25 10.36 21.57 5.92
CA GLU A 25 9.04 22.04 5.50
C GLU A 25 7.94 21.12 6.01
N TYR A 26 8.07 19.81 5.80
CA TYR A 26 7.11 18.83 6.30
C TYR A 26 7.03 18.84 7.84
N ASP A 27 8.16 18.88 8.53
CA ASP A 27 8.21 18.88 9.99
C ASP A 27 7.54 20.13 10.57
N ALA A 28 7.65 21.27 9.89
CA ALA A 28 7.02 22.55 10.24
C ALA A 28 5.51 22.62 9.95
N MET A 29 4.95 21.71 9.15
CA MET A 29 3.50 21.64 8.90
C MET A 29 2.73 21.28 10.17
N SER A 30 1.52 21.84 10.28
CA SER A 30 0.54 21.45 11.30
C SER A 30 0.11 19.98 11.14
N PRO A 31 -0.41 19.34 12.21
CA PRO A 31 -0.94 17.98 12.11
C PRO A 31 -2.02 17.80 11.04
N GLU A 32 -2.87 18.81 10.85
CA GLU A 32 -3.93 18.80 9.84
C GLU A 32 -3.38 18.86 8.41
N GLU A 33 -2.39 19.72 8.17
CA GLU A 33 -1.70 19.79 6.88
C GLU A 33 -0.95 18.49 6.56
N LYS A 34 -0.32 17.86 7.57
CA LYS A 34 0.30 16.53 7.42
C LYS A 34 -0.75 15.48 7.06
N LYS A 35 -1.90 15.47 7.73
CA LYS A 35 -3.01 14.56 7.41
C LYS A 35 -3.52 14.77 5.99
N ALA A 36 -3.72 16.02 5.57
CA ALA A 36 -4.15 16.36 4.21
C ALA A 36 -3.11 15.95 3.15
N ALA A 37 -1.82 16.15 3.42
CA ALA A 37 -0.74 15.73 2.53
C ALA A 37 -0.69 14.19 2.39
N GLN A 38 -0.79 13.46 3.50
CA GLN A 38 -0.87 12.00 3.50
C GLN A 38 -2.08 11.50 2.73
N ARG A 39 -3.25 12.11 2.95
CA ARG A 39 -4.48 11.77 2.22
C ARG A 39 -4.31 11.97 0.71
N ARG A 40 -3.70 13.08 0.28
CA ARG A 40 -3.42 13.33 -1.14
C ARG A 40 -2.48 12.29 -1.76
N GLN A 41 -1.43 11.90 -1.04
CA GLN A 41 -0.53 10.84 -1.47
C GLN A 41 -1.26 9.50 -1.57
N PHE A 42 -2.12 9.19 -0.60
CA PHE A 42 -2.92 7.97 -0.59
C PHE A 42 -3.92 7.90 -1.74
N VAL A 43 -4.67 8.98 -1.99
CA VAL A 43 -5.55 9.09 -3.17
C VAL A 43 -4.76 8.93 -4.46
N GLY A 44 -3.59 9.55 -4.57
CA GLY A 44 -2.70 9.38 -5.73
C GLY A 44 -2.30 7.91 -5.92
N PHE A 45 -1.99 7.20 -4.84
CA PHE A 45 -1.68 5.78 -4.87
C PHE A 45 -2.86 4.93 -5.34
N LEU A 46 -4.06 5.13 -4.78
CA LEU A 46 -5.26 4.38 -5.20
C LEU A 46 -5.58 4.61 -6.68
N LYS A 47 -5.46 5.84 -7.17
CA LYS A 47 -5.68 6.17 -8.58
C LYS A 47 -4.74 5.42 -9.53
N MET A 48 -3.53 5.07 -9.11
CA MET A 48 -2.63 4.26 -9.93
C MET A 48 -3.19 2.86 -10.20
N PHE A 49 -3.94 2.28 -9.26
CA PHE A 49 -4.57 0.98 -9.43
C PHE A 49 -5.93 1.05 -10.12
N GLN A 50 -6.57 2.20 -10.17
CA GLN A 50 -7.85 2.41 -10.87
C GLN A 50 -7.68 2.63 -12.38
N GLY A 51 -6.45 2.77 -12.88
CA GLY A 51 -6.18 3.01 -14.29
C GLY A 51 -6.57 1.84 -15.18
N GLU A 52 -6.87 2.13 -16.45
CA GLU A 52 -7.29 1.13 -17.46
C GLU A 52 -6.14 0.22 -17.93
N ALA A 53 -4.88 0.58 -17.63
CA ALA A 53 -3.73 -0.16 -18.10
C ALA A 53 -3.56 -1.46 -17.30
N PRO A 54 -3.51 -2.65 -17.94
CA PRO A 54 -3.40 -3.93 -17.23
C PRO A 54 -2.01 -4.15 -16.59
N ILE A 55 -1.06 -3.25 -16.81
CA ILE A 55 0.31 -3.36 -16.29
C ILE A 55 0.63 -2.15 -15.41
N ILE A 56 0.93 -2.40 -14.14
CA ILE A 56 1.45 -1.41 -13.21
C ILE A 56 2.93 -1.66 -12.94
N HIS A 57 3.72 -0.60 -12.82
CA HIS A 57 5.14 -0.71 -12.47
C HIS A 57 5.32 -0.45 -10.97
N ILE A 58 5.58 -1.51 -10.21
CA ILE A 58 5.82 -1.44 -8.76
C ILE A 58 7.27 -1.84 -8.52
N ASP A 59 8.03 -0.98 -7.83
CA ASP A 59 9.47 -1.16 -7.58
C ASP A 59 10.30 -1.45 -8.84
N GLY A 60 9.95 -0.79 -9.95
CA GLY A 60 10.60 -0.97 -11.25
C GLY A 60 10.25 -2.28 -11.97
N LYS A 61 9.30 -3.06 -11.46
CA LYS A 61 8.83 -4.30 -12.09
C LYS A 61 7.42 -4.14 -12.63
N ALA A 62 7.24 -4.47 -13.91
CA ALA A 62 5.92 -4.61 -14.51
C ALA A 62 5.18 -5.78 -13.83
N GLN A 63 3.97 -5.51 -13.37
CA GLN A 63 3.07 -6.50 -12.81
C GLN A 63 1.72 -6.40 -13.54
N GLU A 64 1.27 -7.53 -14.05
CA GLU A 64 -0.09 -7.65 -14.56
C GLU A 64 -1.07 -7.56 -13.40
N HIS A 65 -2.11 -6.75 -13.57
CA HIS A 65 -3.14 -6.53 -12.58
C HIS A 65 -4.47 -6.22 -13.27
N ASN A 66 -5.56 -6.55 -12.58
CA ASN A 66 -6.85 -6.00 -12.91
C ASN A 66 -7.00 -4.60 -12.28
N PRO A 67 -7.77 -3.68 -12.86
CA PRO A 67 -8.04 -2.41 -12.21
C PRO A 67 -8.78 -2.58 -10.87
N MET A 68 -8.45 -1.74 -9.89
CA MET A 68 -9.16 -1.59 -8.63
C MET A 68 -10.59 -1.08 -8.88
N CYS A 69 -11.59 -1.74 -8.28
CA CYS A 69 -12.96 -1.28 -8.37
C CYS A 69 -13.23 -0.09 -7.45
N LYS A 70 -14.33 0.62 -7.68
CA LYS A 70 -14.69 1.80 -6.90
C LYS A 70 -14.93 1.45 -5.43
N GLU A 71 -15.61 0.33 -5.17
CA GLU A 71 -15.97 -0.12 -3.82
C GLU A 71 -14.72 -0.39 -2.97
N GLU A 72 -13.69 -0.97 -3.58
CA GLU A 72 -12.42 -1.20 -2.91
C GLU A 72 -11.70 0.12 -2.57
N ALA A 73 -11.71 1.07 -3.51
CA ALA A 73 -11.10 2.37 -3.29
C ALA A 73 -11.82 3.18 -2.20
N ASP A 74 -13.16 3.15 -2.20
CA ASP A 74 -13.99 3.80 -1.21
C ASP A 74 -13.75 3.19 0.18
N LEU A 75 -13.62 1.85 0.27
CA LEU A 75 -13.27 1.17 1.53
C LEU A 75 -11.89 1.57 2.05
N HIS A 76 -10.89 1.67 1.16
CA HIS A 76 -9.57 2.17 1.50
C HIS A 76 -9.62 3.60 2.06
N MET A 77 -10.39 4.49 1.43
CA MET A 77 -10.57 5.87 1.89
C MET A 77 -11.29 5.94 3.23
N ALA A 78 -12.37 5.18 3.42
CA ALA A 78 -13.12 5.15 4.67
C ALA A 78 -12.26 4.65 5.85
N CYS A 79 -11.40 3.64 5.62
CA CYS A 79 -10.44 3.19 6.63
C CYS A 79 -9.37 4.24 6.92
N PHE A 80 -8.89 4.95 5.91
CA PHE A 80 -7.89 6.02 6.07
C PHE A 80 -8.44 7.21 6.85
N ASP A 81 -9.67 7.62 6.54
CA ASP A 81 -10.35 8.74 7.19
C ASP A 81 -10.84 8.38 8.60
N GLY A 82 -10.87 7.09 8.94
CA GLY A 82 -11.28 6.55 10.25
C GLY A 82 -12.78 6.33 10.39
N GLU A 83 -13.51 6.34 9.28
CA GLU A 83 -14.96 6.09 9.21
C GLU A 83 -15.30 4.61 9.38
N VAL A 84 -14.38 3.73 8.97
CA VAL A 84 -14.49 2.28 9.11
C VAL A 84 -13.30 1.75 9.90
N GLU A 85 -13.58 0.98 10.95
CA GLU A 85 -12.55 0.30 11.74
C GLU A 85 -12.01 -0.93 11.01
N VAL A 86 -10.70 -1.15 11.10
CA VAL A 86 -10.01 -2.28 10.45
C VAL A 86 -10.19 -3.55 11.28
N THR A 87 -11.37 -4.17 11.15
CA THR A 87 -11.69 -5.48 11.75
C THR A 87 -11.16 -6.64 10.89
N PRO A 88 -11.11 -7.89 11.41
CA PRO A 88 -10.74 -9.07 10.60
C PRO A 88 -11.61 -9.23 9.35
N LYS A 89 -12.92 -8.94 9.44
CA LYS A 89 -13.82 -8.94 8.27
C LYS A 89 -13.43 -7.91 7.20
N VAL A 90 -13.05 -6.71 7.62
CA VAL A 90 -12.57 -5.66 6.69
C VAL A 90 -11.23 -6.07 6.06
N LYS A 91 -10.32 -6.68 6.84
CA LYS A 91 -9.06 -7.24 6.31
C LYS A 91 -9.31 -8.34 5.28
N LEU A 92 -10.27 -9.24 5.54
CA LEU A 92 -10.68 -10.27 4.60
C LEU A 92 -11.22 -9.65 3.31
N GLN A 93 -12.08 -8.63 3.42
CA GLN A 93 -12.60 -7.93 2.25
C GLN A 93 -11.48 -7.30 1.40
N PHE A 94 -10.49 -6.64 2.03
CA PHE A 94 -9.31 -6.15 1.31
C PHE A 94 -8.50 -7.27 0.64
N ALA A 95 -8.31 -8.39 1.34
CA ALA A 95 -7.55 -9.51 0.79
C ALA A 95 -8.27 -10.16 -0.41
N GLN A 96 -9.60 -10.21 -0.39
CA GLN A 96 -10.41 -10.67 -1.52
C GLN A 96 -10.26 -9.74 -2.72
N TYR A 97 -10.35 -8.43 -2.53
CA TYR A 97 -10.16 -7.48 -3.62
C TYR A 97 -8.73 -7.55 -4.19
N GLU A 98 -7.70 -7.60 -3.35
CA GLU A 98 -6.33 -7.76 -3.81
C GLU A 98 -6.13 -9.06 -4.60
N ALA A 99 -6.76 -10.17 -4.18
CA ALA A 99 -6.68 -11.44 -4.88
C ALA A 99 -7.39 -11.41 -6.24
N MET A 100 -8.52 -10.70 -6.35
CA MET A 100 -9.14 -10.42 -7.65
C MET A 100 -8.26 -9.54 -8.53
N ARG A 101 -7.51 -8.61 -7.92
CA ARG A 101 -6.60 -7.72 -8.64
C ARG A 101 -5.39 -8.46 -9.19
N PHE A 102 -4.82 -9.36 -8.39
CA PHE A 102 -3.58 -10.09 -8.68
C PHE A 102 -3.79 -11.60 -8.55
N PRO A 103 -4.63 -12.22 -9.40
CA PRO A 103 -5.05 -13.61 -9.24
C PRO A 103 -3.87 -14.58 -9.28
N ASN A 104 -2.85 -14.28 -10.08
CA ASN A 104 -1.67 -15.14 -10.27
C ASN A 104 -0.58 -14.95 -9.19
N SER A 105 -0.76 -14.02 -8.25
CA SER A 105 0.22 -13.74 -7.20
C SER A 105 0.07 -14.69 -6.01
N LYS A 106 0.97 -15.68 -5.91
CA LYS A 106 1.03 -16.61 -4.76
C LYS A 106 1.09 -15.90 -3.41
N LYS A 107 1.77 -14.75 -3.34
CA LYS A 107 1.87 -13.95 -2.11
C LYS A 107 0.51 -13.40 -1.68
N ILE A 108 -0.28 -12.92 -2.64
CA ILE A 108 -1.60 -12.34 -2.39
C ILE A 108 -2.60 -13.45 -2.07
N GLN A 109 -2.57 -14.57 -2.78
CA GLN A 109 -3.39 -15.73 -2.44
C GLN A 109 -3.12 -16.24 -1.01
N ALA A 110 -1.85 -16.26 -0.58
CA ALA A 110 -1.51 -16.62 0.80
C ALA A 110 -2.00 -15.58 1.84
N LYS A 111 -2.08 -14.29 1.48
CA LYS A 111 -2.65 -13.25 2.34
C LYS A 111 -4.16 -13.45 2.51
N LEU A 112 -4.87 -13.75 1.42
CA LEU A 112 -6.29 -14.10 1.46
C LEU A 112 -6.55 -15.29 2.38
N TRP A 113 -5.79 -16.37 2.22
CA TRP A 113 -5.92 -17.55 3.09
C TRP A 113 -5.79 -17.22 4.58
N LYS A 114 -4.77 -16.43 4.94
CA LYS A 114 -4.58 -16.01 6.34
C LYS A 114 -5.75 -15.16 6.86
N ALA A 115 -6.24 -14.23 6.04
CA ALA A 115 -7.37 -13.39 6.43
C ALA A 115 -8.67 -14.21 6.61
N MET A 116 -8.85 -15.29 5.83
CA MET A 116 -9.96 -16.22 6.05
C MET A 116 -9.83 -16.95 7.39
N GLN A 117 -8.64 -17.46 7.71
CA GLN A 117 -8.38 -18.11 9.00
C GLN A 117 -8.60 -17.16 10.19
N GLU A 118 -8.12 -15.91 10.10
CA GLU A 118 -8.33 -14.90 11.16
C GLU A 118 -9.82 -14.63 11.43
N VAL A 119 -10.69 -14.74 10.43
CA VAL A 119 -12.15 -14.57 10.59
C VAL A 119 -12.82 -15.84 11.11
N GLU A 120 -12.28 -17.04 10.82
CA GLU A 120 -12.80 -18.31 11.33
C GLU A 120 -12.45 -18.54 12.82
N GLU A 121 -11.35 -17.95 13.28
CA GLU A 121 -10.88 -18.05 14.68
C GLU A 121 -11.52 -17.02 15.62
N GLU A 122 -12.31 -16.07 15.09
CA GLU A 122 -13.01 -14.99 15.81
C GLU A 122 -14.47 -15.35 16.15
#